data_AF-A0A3N5P0V0-F1
#
_entry.id   AF-A0A3N5P0V0-F1
#
_cell.length_a   1.000
_cell.length_b   1.000
_cell.length_c   1.000
_cell.angle_alpha   90.00
_cell.angle_beta   90.00
_cell.angle_gamma   90.00
#
_symmetry.space_group_name_H-M   'P 1'
#
loop_
_entity.id
_entity.type
_entity.pdbx_description
1 polymer ?
#
loop_
_entity_poly.entity_id
_entity_poly.type
_entity_poly.pdbx_seq_one_letter_code
_entity_poly.pdbx_strand_id
1 'polypeptide(L)'
;MKKPLLVKLAAGVAAAAVFAFLFARSLEDTRTAPYTIPPEHLRSWTLALEAAPDPDDPLLVLRPSPELATSLFKQVFARAMESLNTPERPSVPVMMRREFDQVVGDQMTQDALLSAARAAGVESAPTPRCLVHRRVSVPGDVRQVYFIYLDAPAIARFRKQVGLDPDALSPILFVAGAGPDFNSWLPQRVNPDSDCLAPVDIAS
;
A
#
# COMPACT_ATOMS: atom_id res chain seq x y z
N MET A 1 15.73 -6.49 60.64
CA MET A 1 15.12 -5.44 59.78
C MET A 1 15.29 -5.62 58.25
N LYS A 2 15.78 -6.75 57.71
CA LYS A 2 16.04 -6.90 56.25
C LYS A 2 14.90 -7.49 55.40
N LYS A 3 13.99 -8.27 56.00
CA LYS A 3 12.84 -8.90 55.31
C LYS A 3 11.87 -7.91 54.63
N PRO A 4 11.47 -6.78 55.23
CA PRO A 4 10.50 -5.88 54.58
C PRO A 4 11.08 -5.15 53.36
N LEU A 5 12.40 -4.95 53.31
CA LEU A 5 13.07 -4.30 52.18
C LEU A 5 13.13 -5.22 50.95
N LEU A 6 13.44 -6.51 51.16
CA LEU A 6 13.45 -7.52 50.10
C LEU A 6 12.08 -7.71 49.45
N VAL A 7 11.00 -7.70 50.24
CA VAL A 7 9.62 -7.81 49.72
C VAL A 7 9.25 -6.59 48.87
N LYS A 8 9.62 -5.37 49.29
CA LYS A 8 9.38 -4.15 48.50
C LYS A 8 10.15 -4.13 47.19
N LEU A 9 11.42 -4.58 47.21
CA LEU A 9 12.23 -4.72 46.00
C LEU A 9 11.63 -5.74 45.04
N ALA A 10 11.23 -6.92 45.54
CA ALA A 10 10.60 -7.95 44.72
C ALA A 10 9.28 -7.47 44.09
N ALA A 11 8.43 -6.77 44.86
CA ALA A 11 7.19 -6.21 44.36
C ALA A 11 7.43 -5.12 43.30
N GLY A 12 8.43 -4.25 43.50
CA GLY A 12 8.82 -3.24 42.52
C GLY A 12 9.30 -3.83 41.20
N VAL A 13 10.14 -4.87 41.26
CA VAL A 13 10.61 -5.59 40.06
C VAL A 13 9.46 -6.28 39.35
N ALA A 14 8.57 -6.95 40.09
CA ALA A 14 7.39 -7.60 39.52
C ALA A 14 6.47 -6.59 38.81
N ALA A 15 6.20 -5.44 39.44
CA ALA A 15 5.41 -4.38 38.83
C ALA A 15 6.06 -3.85 37.55
N ALA A 16 7.37 -3.55 37.57
CA ALA A 16 8.10 -3.08 36.40
C ALA A 16 8.08 -4.11 35.24
N ALA A 17 8.24 -5.40 35.54
CA ALA A 17 8.16 -6.46 34.55
C ALA A 17 6.74 -6.57 33.92
N VAL A 18 5.68 -6.45 34.73
CA VAL A 18 4.30 -6.44 34.24
C VAL A 18 4.06 -5.20 33.36
N PHE A 19 4.51 -4.02 33.76
CA PHE A 19 4.39 -2.80 32.95
C PHE A 19 5.14 -2.93 31.62
N ALA A 20 6.37 -3.44 31.63
CA ALA A 20 7.14 -3.68 30.41
C ALA A 20 6.44 -4.67 29.47
N PHE A 21 5.86 -5.75 30.01
CA PHE A 21 5.10 -6.73 29.24
C PHE A 21 3.84 -6.13 28.62
N LEU A 22 3.03 -5.41 29.40
CA LEU A 22 1.81 -4.77 28.92
C LEU A 22 2.11 -3.70 27.87
N PHE A 23 3.20 -2.95 28.06
CA PHE A 23 3.65 -1.95 27.08
C PHE A 23 4.12 -2.60 25.78
N ALA A 24 4.92 -3.67 25.85
CA ALA A 24 5.33 -4.43 24.67
C ALA A 24 4.14 -4.99 23.90
N ARG A 25 3.18 -5.61 24.61
CA ARG A 25 1.95 -6.15 24.02
C ARG A 25 1.09 -5.06 23.37
N SER A 26 0.93 -3.92 24.04
CA SER A 26 0.17 -2.78 23.50
C SER A 26 0.79 -2.21 22.22
N LEU A 27 2.12 -2.12 22.16
CA LEU A 27 2.84 -1.67 20.96
C LEU A 27 2.69 -2.65 19.79
N GLU A 28 2.70 -3.95 20.07
CA GLU A 28 2.50 -4.99 19.07
C GLU A 28 1.06 -4.96 18.54
N ASP A 29 0.06 -4.96 19.44
CA ASP A 29 -1.37 -4.91 19.10
C ASP A 29 -1.72 -3.68 18.25
N THR A 30 -1.11 -2.52 18.52
CA THR A 30 -1.37 -1.27 17.76
C THR A 30 -0.80 -1.33 16.34
N ARG A 31 0.34 -2.00 16.15
CA ARG A 31 1.01 -2.10 14.85
C ARG A 31 0.39 -3.16 13.95
N THR A 32 -0.12 -4.25 14.53
CA THR A 32 -0.71 -5.36 13.79
C THR A 32 -2.24 -5.28 13.68
N ALA A 33 -2.89 -4.32 14.35
CA ALA A 33 -4.33 -4.12 14.24
C ALA A 33 -4.74 -3.96 12.76
N PRO A 34 -5.83 -4.60 12.31
CA PRO A 34 -6.30 -4.44 10.94
C PRO A 34 -6.64 -3.00 10.59
N TYR A 35 -6.34 -2.59 9.37
CA TYR A 35 -6.92 -1.39 8.76
C TYR A 35 -8.28 -1.75 8.20
N THR A 36 -9.27 -0.87 8.31
CA THR A 36 -10.62 -1.17 7.84
C THR A 36 -11.01 -0.31 6.65
N ILE A 37 -11.61 -0.92 5.63
CA ILE A 37 -12.15 -0.25 4.46
C ILE A 37 -13.67 -0.45 4.44
N PRO A 38 -14.46 0.64 4.42
CA PRO A 38 -15.89 0.54 4.18
C PRO A 38 -16.19 -0.08 2.79
N PRO A 39 -17.12 -1.04 2.68
CA PRO A 39 -17.37 -1.77 1.44
C PRO A 39 -17.81 -0.85 0.28
N GLU A 40 -18.44 0.28 0.58
CA GLU A 40 -18.82 1.31 -0.39
C GLU A 40 -17.62 1.90 -1.14
N HIS A 41 -16.45 2.03 -0.49
CA HIS A 41 -15.25 2.60 -1.11
C HIS A 41 -14.59 1.64 -2.12
N LEU A 42 -15.03 0.38 -2.17
CA LEU A 42 -14.52 -0.64 -3.10
C LEU A 42 -15.42 -0.88 -4.31
N ARG A 43 -16.56 -0.19 -4.41
CA ARG A 43 -17.57 -0.48 -5.46
C ARG A 43 -17.26 0.11 -6.82
N SER A 44 -16.51 1.21 -6.88
CA SER A 44 -16.22 1.95 -8.10
C SER A 44 -14.73 1.92 -8.43
N TRP A 45 -14.41 1.22 -9.51
CA TRP A 45 -13.07 1.19 -10.07
C TRP A 45 -13.12 1.51 -11.55
N THR A 46 -12.21 2.38 -12.00
CA THR A 46 -12.20 2.86 -13.39
C THR A 46 -10.80 2.87 -13.95
N LEU A 47 -10.65 2.39 -15.18
CA LEU A 47 -9.40 2.48 -15.91
C LEU A 47 -9.23 3.86 -16.52
N ALA A 48 -7.99 4.34 -16.48
CA ALA A 48 -7.61 5.58 -17.14
C ALA A 48 -6.18 5.52 -17.66
N LEU A 49 -5.94 6.35 -18.67
CA LEU A 49 -4.61 6.67 -19.13
C LEU A 49 -4.09 7.92 -18.40
N GLU A 50 -2.81 7.94 -18.10
CA GLU A 50 -2.08 9.11 -17.61
C GLU A 50 -1.11 9.60 -18.70
N ALA A 51 -0.73 10.88 -18.61
CA ALA A 51 0.28 11.45 -19.52
C ALA A 51 1.63 10.72 -19.39
N ALA A 52 1.98 10.26 -18.18
CA ALA A 52 3.19 9.49 -17.85
C ALA A 52 4.45 10.03 -18.56
N PRO A 53 4.90 11.25 -18.19
CA PRO A 53 6.05 11.91 -18.82
C PRO A 53 7.36 11.15 -18.63
N ASP A 54 7.53 10.44 -17.52
CA ASP A 54 8.74 9.66 -17.22
C ASP A 54 8.56 8.16 -17.52
N PRO A 55 9.63 7.41 -17.84
CA PRO A 55 9.53 5.97 -18.14
C PRO A 55 8.98 5.13 -16.98
N ASP A 56 9.25 5.56 -15.75
CA ASP A 56 8.78 4.90 -14.51
C ASP A 56 7.46 5.49 -14.00
N ASP A 57 6.79 6.36 -14.78
CA ASP A 57 5.42 6.75 -14.49
C ASP A 57 4.42 5.70 -15.00
N PRO A 58 3.31 5.50 -14.27
CA PRO A 58 2.27 4.58 -14.72
C PRO A 58 1.50 5.20 -15.89
N LEU A 59 1.42 4.48 -17.01
CA LEU A 59 0.66 4.87 -18.19
C LEU A 59 -0.81 4.48 -18.07
N LEU A 60 -1.07 3.22 -17.70
CA LEU A 60 -2.40 2.70 -17.49
C LEU A 60 -2.59 2.48 -16.00
N VAL A 61 -3.65 3.08 -15.45
CA VAL A 61 -3.96 3.02 -14.03
C VAL A 61 -5.40 2.58 -13.80
N LEU A 62 -5.61 1.90 -12.67
CA LEU A 62 -6.93 1.58 -12.14
C LEU A 62 -7.21 2.48 -10.94
N ARG A 63 -8.23 3.33 -11.03
CA ARG A 63 -8.59 4.32 -10.02
C ARG A 63 -9.75 3.84 -9.15
N PRO A 64 -9.60 3.81 -7.81
CA PRO A 64 -10.72 3.64 -6.90
C PRO A 64 -11.52 4.94 -6.77
N SER A 65 -12.56 4.91 -5.93
CA SER A 65 -13.14 6.13 -5.38
C SER A 65 -12.10 6.91 -4.54
N PRO A 66 -12.06 8.25 -4.60
CA PRO A 66 -11.12 9.08 -3.82
C PRO A 66 -11.22 8.90 -2.29
N GLU A 67 -12.40 8.50 -1.82
CA GLU A 67 -12.68 8.27 -0.40
C GLU A 67 -11.89 7.08 0.17
N LEU A 68 -11.52 6.11 -0.67
CA LEU A 68 -10.73 4.95 -0.27
C LEU A 68 -9.39 5.36 0.35
N ALA A 69 -8.56 6.07 -0.42
CA ALA A 69 -7.24 6.52 0.06
C ALA A 69 -7.37 7.47 1.26
N THR A 70 -8.35 8.37 1.23
CA THR A 70 -8.61 9.30 2.33
C THR A 70 -8.97 8.57 3.64
N SER A 71 -9.79 7.52 3.58
CA SER A 71 -10.19 6.73 4.75
C SER A 71 -9.03 5.96 5.38
N LEU A 72 -8.15 5.41 4.54
CA LEU A 72 -6.93 4.72 4.96
C LEU A 72 -5.90 5.71 5.53
N PHE A 73 -5.75 6.88 4.90
CA PHE A 73 -4.83 7.94 5.33
C PHE A 73 -5.15 8.39 6.77
N LYS A 74 -6.44 8.59 7.10
CA LYS A 74 -6.87 8.93 8.47
C LYS A 74 -6.42 7.88 9.49
N GLN A 75 -6.49 6.59 9.15
CA GLN A 75 -6.04 5.51 10.02
C GLN A 75 -4.51 5.46 10.16
N VAL A 76 -3.78 5.67 9.06
CA VAL A 76 -2.31 5.79 9.09
C VAL A 76 -1.90 6.95 9.98
N PHE A 77 -2.52 8.12 9.79
CA PHE A 77 -2.26 9.31 10.60
C PHE A 77 -2.55 9.08 12.09
N ALA A 78 -3.69 8.47 12.44
CA ALA A 78 -4.06 8.19 13.82
C ALA A 78 -3.07 7.25 14.55
N ARG A 79 -2.35 6.40 13.81
CA ARG A 79 -1.39 5.42 14.37
C ARG A 79 0.05 5.92 14.34
N ALA A 80 0.47 6.51 13.22
CA ALA A 80 1.84 7.00 13.04
C ALA A 80 2.04 8.37 13.70
N MET A 81 1.00 9.20 13.74
CA MET A 81 1.05 10.59 14.21
C MET A 81 2.13 11.42 13.49
N GLU A 82 2.40 11.07 12.24
CA GLU A 82 3.38 11.74 11.38
C GLU A 82 2.67 12.71 10.42
N SER A 83 3.34 13.82 10.10
CA SER A 83 2.90 14.72 9.03
C SER A 83 3.22 14.07 7.69
N LEU A 84 2.19 13.59 6.99
CA LEU A 84 2.28 12.87 5.73
C LEU A 84 1.36 13.50 4.68
N ASN A 85 1.66 13.27 3.41
CA ASN A 85 0.85 13.64 2.26
C ASN A 85 0.03 12.42 1.82
N THR A 86 -1.13 12.65 1.21
CA THR A 86 -1.91 11.63 0.48
C THR A 86 -1.83 11.92 -1.02
N PRO A 87 -1.83 10.90 -1.91
CA PRO A 87 -1.91 11.16 -3.35
C PRO A 87 -3.19 11.93 -3.70
N GLU A 88 -3.06 12.96 -4.55
CA GLU A 88 -4.21 13.74 -5.03
C GLU A 88 -5.14 12.90 -5.92
N ARG A 89 -4.55 12.03 -6.73
CA ARG A 89 -5.25 11.09 -7.62
C ARG A 89 -4.81 9.67 -7.28
N PRO A 90 -5.39 9.06 -6.23
CA PRO A 90 -5.03 7.70 -5.83
C PRO A 90 -5.32 6.73 -6.97
N SER A 91 -4.35 5.89 -7.30
CA SER A 91 -4.47 4.94 -8.40
C SER A 91 -3.56 3.73 -8.21
N VAL A 92 -3.95 2.63 -8.84
CA VAL A 92 -3.20 1.37 -8.89
C VAL A 92 -2.53 1.28 -10.24
N PRO A 93 -1.19 1.19 -10.31
CA PRO A 93 -0.49 1.09 -11.57
C PRO A 93 -0.77 -0.29 -12.20
N VAL A 94 -1.23 -0.30 -13.46
CA VAL A 94 -1.50 -1.52 -14.24
C VAL A 94 -0.36 -1.77 -15.22
N MET A 95 0.13 -0.70 -15.86
CA MET A 95 1.24 -0.73 -16.81
C MET A 95 2.06 0.56 -16.72
N MET A 96 3.38 0.43 -16.76
CA MET A 96 4.31 1.57 -16.78
C MET A 96 4.53 2.10 -18.20
N ARG A 97 4.91 3.37 -18.34
CA ARG A 97 5.27 3.98 -19.64
C ARG A 97 6.34 3.16 -20.37
N ARG A 98 7.43 2.81 -19.67
CA ARG A 98 8.53 2.00 -20.24
C ARG A 98 8.03 0.65 -20.79
N GLU A 99 7.12 -0.02 -20.09
CA GLU A 99 6.58 -1.31 -20.51
C GLU A 99 5.78 -1.19 -21.80
N PHE A 100 4.99 -0.12 -21.92
CA PHE A 100 4.28 0.17 -23.15
C PHE A 100 5.26 0.41 -24.29
N ASP A 101 6.19 1.34 -24.12
CA ASP A 101 7.12 1.74 -25.20
C ASP A 101 8.00 0.58 -25.67
N GLN A 102 8.37 -0.35 -24.78
CA GLN A 102 9.30 -1.43 -25.10
C GLN A 102 8.64 -2.72 -25.60
N VAL A 103 7.39 -3.01 -25.19
CA VAL A 103 6.76 -4.31 -25.44
C VAL A 103 5.45 -4.20 -26.22
N VAL A 104 4.65 -3.17 -25.94
CA VAL A 104 3.24 -3.12 -26.38
C VAL A 104 2.98 -2.08 -27.47
N GLY A 105 3.76 -0.99 -27.50
CA GLY A 105 3.52 0.18 -28.34
C GLY A 105 3.60 -0.10 -29.84
N ASP A 106 4.41 -1.09 -30.25
CA ASP A 106 4.49 -1.54 -31.65
C ASP A 106 3.27 -2.36 -32.08
N GLN A 107 2.51 -2.91 -31.13
CA GLN A 107 1.38 -3.81 -31.38
C GLN A 107 0.02 -3.11 -31.33
N MET A 108 -0.12 -2.08 -30.49
CA MET A 108 -1.39 -1.38 -30.29
C MET A 108 -1.21 0.05 -29.78
N THR A 109 -2.20 0.89 -30.08
CA THR A 109 -2.28 2.26 -29.54
C THR A 109 -2.70 2.27 -28.08
N GLN A 110 -2.54 3.41 -27.38
CA GLN A 110 -2.97 3.55 -25.98
C GLN A 110 -4.49 3.38 -25.81
N ASP A 111 -5.30 3.82 -26.77
CA ASP A 111 -6.76 3.65 -26.72
C ASP A 111 -7.17 2.18 -26.93
N ALA A 112 -6.46 1.47 -27.82
CA ALA A 112 -6.65 0.03 -28.01
C ALA A 112 -6.22 -0.76 -26.76
N LEU A 113 -5.12 -0.35 -26.11
CA LEU A 113 -4.68 -0.89 -24.83
C LEU A 113 -5.74 -0.72 -23.74
N LEU A 114 -6.28 0.49 -23.59
CA LEU A 114 -7.32 0.80 -22.60
C LEU A 114 -8.58 -0.06 -22.85
N SER A 115 -8.95 -0.23 -24.11
CA SER A 115 -10.07 -1.08 -24.51
C SER A 115 -9.82 -2.56 -24.22
N ALA A 116 -8.60 -3.05 -24.47
CA ALA A 116 -8.19 -4.41 -24.16
C ALA A 116 -8.20 -4.67 -22.65
N ALA A 117 -7.73 -3.72 -21.83
CA ALA A 117 -7.76 -3.81 -20.37
C ALA A 117 -9.20 -3.89 -19.82
N ARG A 118 -10.12 -3.08 -20.36
CA ARG A 118 -11.54 -3.17 -20.02
C ARG A 118 -12.13 -4.53 -20.39
N ALA A 119 -11.86 -5.00 -21.60
CA ALA A 119 -12.33 -6.31 -22.07
C ALA A 119 -11.77 -7.48 -21.22
N ALA A 120 -10.55 -7.34 -20.69
CA ALA A 120 -9.94 -8.30 -19.77
C ALA A 120 -10.52 -8.24 -18.34
N GLY A 121 -11.45 -7.31 -18.07
CA GLY A 121 -12.11 -7.16 -16.78
C GLY A 121 -11.23 -6.52 -15.71
N VAL A 122 -10.22 -5.74 -16.07
CA VAL A 122 -9.31 -5.09 -15.11
C VAL A 122 -10.04 -4.12 -14.17
N GLU A 123 -11.20 -3.60 -14.57
CA GLU A 123 -12.06 -2.77 -13.71
C GLU A 123 -12.80 -3.55 -12.61
N SER A 124 -12.63 -4.87 -12.51
CA SER A 124 -13.12 -5.64 -11.36
C SER A 124 -12.46 -5.16 -10.08
N ALA A 125 -13.25 -5.00 -9.01
CA ALA A 125 -12.75 -4.58 -7.71
C ALA A 125 -11.65 -5.55 -7.21
N PRO A 126 -10.41 -5.08 -7.00
CA PRO A 126 -9.36 -5.87 -6.39
C PRO A 126 -9.61 -6.05 -4.90
N THR A 127 -9.04 -7.11 -4.32
CA THR A 127 -9.21 -7.44 -2.91
C THR A 127 -8.04 -6.85 -2.10
N PRO A 128 -8.30 -5.98 -1.11
CA PRO A 128 -7.26 -5.51 -0.20
C PRO A 128 -6.64 -6.66 0.58
N ARG A 129 -5.30 -6.66 0.73
CA ARG A 129 -4.58 -7.70 1.46
C ARG A 129 -3.98 -7.14 2.74
N CYS A 130 -3.08 -6.18 2.59
CA CYS A 130 -2.35 -5.64 3.73
C CYS A 130 -1.85 -4.22 3.44
N LEU A 131 -1.59 -3.47 4.50
CA LEU A 131 -0.80 -2.26 4.43
C LEU A 131 0.68 -2.63 4.45
N VAL A 132 1.46 -1.94 3.63
CA VAL A 132 2.92 -2.01 3.56
C VAL A 132 3.48 -0.64 3.92
N HIS A 133 4.59 -0.63 4.65
CA HIS A 133 5.38 0.56 4.95
C HIS A 133 6.78 0.39 4.39
N ARG A 134 7.24 1.35 3.58
CA ARG A 134 8.61 1.42 3.10
C ARG A 134 9.26 2.67 3.65
N ARG A 135 10.48 2.52 4.16
CA ARG A 135 11.30 3.62 4.65
C ARG A 135 12.72 3.45 4.12
N VAL A 136 13.22 4.48 3.45
CA VAL A 136 14.61 4.61 3.03
C VAL A 136 15.21 5.75 3.84
N SER A 137 16.32 5.48 4.51
CA SER A 137 17.04 6.50 5.30
C SER A 137 18.47 6.53 4.81
N VAL A 138 18.82 7.63 4.16
CA VAL A 138 20.19 7.96 3.74
C VAL A 138 20.64 9.23 4.48
N PRO A 139 21.94 9.51 4.60
CA PRO A 139 22.40 10.73 5.27
C PRO A 139 21.77 11.98 4.65
N GLY A 140 20.97 12.70 5.44
CA GLY A 140 20.29 13.93 5.02
C GLY A 140 18.94 13.74 4.33
N ASP A 141 18.48 12.51 4.07
CA ASP A 141 17.16 12.26 3.46
C ASP A 141 16.47 11.02 4.04
N VAL A 142 15.24 11.21 4.51
CA VAL A 142 14.37 10.13 5.00
C VAL A 142 13.11 10.17 4.15
N ARG A 143 13.00 9.19 3.27
CA ARG A 143 11.82 8.97 2.45
C ARG A 143 11.03 7.82 3.03
N GLN A 144 9.72 8.00 3.17
CA GLN A 144 8.83 6.90 3.54
C GLN A 144 7.49 6.99 2.83
N VAL A 145 6.87 5.82 2.65
CA VAL A 145 5.58 5.67 2.00
C VAL A 145 4.81 4.51 2.62
N TYR A 146 3.50 4.68 2.70
CA TYR A 146 2.51 3.69 3.08
C TYR A 146 1.61 3.42 1.87
N PHE A 147 1.41 2.16 1.54
CA PHE A 147 0.51 1.74 0.47
C PHE A 147 -0.18 0.44 0.87
N ILE A 148 -1.35 0.18 0.30
CA ILE A 148 -1.98 -1.14 0.41
C ILE A 148 -1.55 -2.00 -0.77
N TYR A 149 -1.29 -3.27 -0.49
CA TYR A 149 -1.16 -4.31 -1.50
C TYR A 149 -2.54 -4.92 -1.78
N LEU A 150 -2.84 -5.08 -3.07
CA LEU A 150 -4.10 -5.54 -3.58
C LEU A 150 -3.91 -6.86 -4.32
N ASP A 151 -4.77 -7.83 -4.06
CA ASP A 151 -4.91 -9.00 -4.91
C ASP A 151 -5.83 -8.65 -6.09
N ALA A 152 -5.24 -8.63 -7.29
CA ALA A 152 -5.88 -8.19 -8.52
C ALA A 152 -5.58 -9.17 -9.67
N PRO A 153 -6.18 -10.38 -9.67
CA PRO A 153 -5.87 -11.41 -10.65
C PRO A 153 -6.21 -10.99 -12.09
N ALA A 154 -7.15 -10.06 -12.27
CA ALA A 154 -7.46 -9.50 -13.59
C ALA A 154 -6.29 -8.68 -14.16
N ILE A 155 -5.56 -7.93 -13.33
CA ILE A 155 -4.35 -7.20 -13.75
C ILE A 155 -3.27 -8.17 -14.19
N ALA A 156 -2.97 -9.21 -13.40
CA ALA A 156 -1.98 -10.22 -13.76
C ALA A 156 -2.33 -10.94 -15.08
N ARG A 157 -3.60 -11.32 -15.27
CA ARG A 157 -4.06 -11.94 -16.54
C ARG A 157 -3.89 -10.99 -17.72
N PHE A 158 -4.29 -9.72 -17.56
CA PHE A 158 -4.14 -8.71 -18.60
C PHE A 158 -2.67 -8.48 -18.96
N ARG A 159 -1.79 -8.31 -17.98
CA ARG A 159 -0.35 -8.14 -18.19
C ARG A 159 0.24 -9.29 -19.00
N LYS A 160 -0.11 -10.53 -18.63
CA LYS A 160 0.29 -11.73 -19.38
C LYS A 160 -0.25 -11.73 -20.83
N GLN A 161 -1.50 -11.31 -21.04
CA GLN A 161 -2.12 -11.26 -22.37
C GLN A 161 -1.41 -10.30 -23.32
N VAL A 162 -0.87 -9.18 -22.83
CA VAL A 162 -0.13 -8.19 -23.63
C VAL A 162 1.38 -8.46 -23.66
N GLY A 163 1.82 -9.63 -23.19
CA GLY A 163 3.22 -10.07 -23.26
C GLY A 163 4.14 -9.51 -22.16
N LEU A 164 3.59 -8.94 -21.09
CA LEU A 164 4.35 -8.48 -19.94
C LEU A 164 4.49 -9.56 -18.86
N ASP A 165 5.54 -9.45 -18.06
CA ASP A 165 5.70 -10.22 -16.84
C ASP A 165 4.65 -9.75 -15.79
N PRO A 166 3.73 -10.63 -15.35
CA PRO A 166 2.73 -10.28 -14.34
C PRO A 166 3.33 -9.89 -12.98
N ASP A 167 4.54 -10.35 -12.64
CA ASP A 167 5.17 -10.17 -11.33
C ASP A 167 6.17 -9.00 -11.29
N ALA A 168 6.44 -8.37 -12.45
CA ALA A 168 7.33 -7.20 -12.52
C ALA A 168 6.78 -5.97 -11.78
N LEU A 169 5.46 -5.91 -11.55
CA LEU A 169 4.77 -4.82 -10.89
C LEU A 169 3.64 -5.37 -10.00
N SER A 170 3.69 -5.06 -8.70
CA SER A 170 2.61 -5.40 -7.77
C SER A 170 1.46 -4.39 -7.85
N PRO A 171 0.20 -4.85 -7.83
CA PRO A 171 -0.96 -3.97 -7.68
C PRO A 171 -0.95 -3.32 -6.29
N ILE A 172 -0.57 -2.05 -6.23
CA ILE A 172 -0.52 -1.28 -4.99
C ILE A 172 -1.32 0.01 -5.11
N LEU A 173 -1.84 0.51 -4.00
CA LEU A 173 -2.47 1.82 -3.91
C LEU A 173 -1.76 2.64 -2.83
N PHE A 174 -1.11 3.74 -3.23
CA PHE A 174 -0.49 4.66 -2.27
C PHE A 174 -1.55 5.31 -1.37
N VAL A 175 -1.23 5.38 -0.08
CA VAL A 175 -2.11 5.93 0.95
C VAL A 175 -1.48 7.17 1.58
N ALA A 176 -0.20 7.10 1.95
CA ALA A 176 0.47 8.20 2.63
C ALA A 176 1.96 8.24 2.30
N GLY A 177 2.59 9.40 2.30
CA GLY A 177 4.03 9.54 2.05
C GLY A 177 4.63 10.81 2.65
N ALA A 178 5.92 10.78 2.99
CA ALA A 178 6.62 11.94 3.54
C ALA A 178 6.77 13.10 2.53
N GLY A 179 6.72 12.79 1.22
CA GLY A 179 6.71 13.78 0.14
C GLY A 179 5.53 13.59 -0.82
N PRO A 180 5.30 14.54 -1.74
CA PRO A 180 4.19 14.49 -2.69
C PRO A 180 4.47 13.63 -3.93
N ASP A 181 5.74 13.32 -4.21
CA ASP A 181 6.14 12.52 -5.38
C ASP A 181 6.06 11.02 -5.07
N PHE A 182 4.87 10.45 -5.28
CA PHE A 182 4.62 9.02 -5.09
C PHE A 182 5.19 8.15 -6.22
N ASN A 183 5.27 8.67 -7.45
CA ASN A 183 5.75 7.92 -8.60
C ASN A 183 7.24 7.60 -8.49
N SER A 184 8.01 8.42 -7.76
CA SER A 184 9.41 8.11 -7.40
C SER A 184 9.62 6.83 -6.58
N TRP A 185 8.53 6.19 -6.12
CA TRP A 185 8.57 4.87 -5.50
C TRP A 185 8.25 3.75 -6.49
N LEU A 186 7.79 4.02 -7.70
CA LEU A 186 7.47 2.98 -8.68
C LEU A 186 8.71 2.57 -9.50
N PRO A 187 8.70 1.35 -10.07
CA PRO A 187 7.75 0.26 -9.82
C PRO A 187 7.95 -0.38 -8.43
N GLN A 188 6.86 -0.91 -7.86
CA GLN A 188 6.91 -1.64 -6.58
C GLN A 188 6.70 -3.13 -6.79
N ARG A 189 7.44 -3.93 -6.01
CA ARG A 189 7.24 -5.38 -5.85
C ARG A 189 7.03 -5.68 -4.38
N VAL A 190 5.96 -6.40 -4.08
CA VAL A 190 5.53 -6.75 -2.73
C VAL A 190 5.65 -8.26 -2.56
N ASN A 191 6.38 -8.69 -1.54
CA ASN A 191 6.30 -10.03 -1.01
C ASN A 191 5.36 -10.02 0.20
N PRO A 192 4.14 -10.60 0.11
CA PRO A 192 3.16 -10.53 1.17
C PRO A 192 3.63 -11.18 2.49
N ASP A 193 4.56 -12.13 2.43
CA ASP A 193 5.04 -12.82 3.64
C ASP A 193 6.01 -11.97 4.47
N SER A 194 6.73 -11.03 3.83
CA SER A 194 7.75 -10.22 4.49
C SER A 194 7.44 -8.73 4.55
N ASP A 195 6.60 -8.22 3.65
CA ASP A 195 6.36 -6.78 3.50
C ASP A 195 5.06 -6.30 4.16
N CYS A 196 4.13 -7.21 4.45
CA CYS A 196 2.86 -6.86 5.09
C CYS A 196 3.09 -6.40 6.53
N LEU A 197 2.76 -5.14 6.82
CA LEU A 197 2.81 -4.57 8.17
C LEU A 197 1.57 -4.96 8.99
N ALA A 198 0.39 -4.85 8.38
CA ALA A 198 -0.90 -5.12 9.01
C ALA A 198 -1.94 -5.56 7.97
N PRO A 199 -2.88 -6.45 8.33
CA PRO A 199 -3.97 -6.83 7.43
C PRO A 199 -4.90 -5.65 7.13
N VAL A 200 -5.61 -5.75 6.01
CA VAL A 200 -6.66 -4.81 5.64
C VAL A 200 -7.98 -5.58 5.50
N ASP A 201 -8.93 -5.24 6.35
CA ASP A 201 -10.25 -5.87 6.41
C ASP A 201 -11.30 -4.99 5.72
N ILE A 202 -12.28 -5.63 5.11
CA ILE A 202 -13.48 -4.95 4.63
C ILE A 202 -14.46 -4.89 5.81
N ALA A 203 -14.89 -3.68 6.17
CA ALA A 203 -15.84 -3.49 7.25
C ALA A 203 -17.16 -4.20 6.93
N SER A 204 -17.71 -4.87 7.94
CA SER A 204 -19.00 -5.58 7.90
C SER A 204 -20.18 -4.64 7.93
#